data_AF-A0A399YHS2-F1
#
_entry.id   AF-A0A399YHS2-F1
#
_cell.length_a   1.000
_cell.length_b   1.000
_cell.length_c   1.000
_cell.angle_alpha   90.00
_cell.angle_beta   90.00
_cell.angle_gamma   90.00
#
_symmetry.space_group_name_H-M   'P 1'
#
loop_
_entity.id
_entity.type
_entity.pdbx_description
1 polymer ?
#
loop_
_entity_poly.entity_id
_entity_poly.type
_entity_poly.pdbx_seq_one_letter_code
_entity_poly.pdbx_strand_id
1 'polypeptide(L)' 'TGGAELHGTGEARRIPPGGGAVTEGPFAEVTEQVGGFYQVQTDDLDDLLECCQIIASVGDGIEVRRVVQPEDRPS' A
#
# COMPACT_ATOMS: atom_id res chain seq x y z
N THR A 1 -8.69 10.99 9.99
CA THR A 1 -9.08 10.30 8.73
C THR A 1 -7.82 9.62 8.19
N GLY A 2 -7.72 8.29 8.29
CA GLY A 2 -6.43 7.58 8.11
C GLY A 2 -6.29 6.72 6.85
N GLY A 3 -7.33 6.62 6.02
CA GLY A 3 -7.34 5.82 4.79
C GLY A 3 -7.36 6.66 3.53
N ALA A 4 -6.76 6.14 2.45
CA ALA A 4 -6.80 6.69 1.11
C ALA A 4 -7.09 5.59 0.09
N GLU A 5 -8.21 5.72 -0.62
CA GLU A 5 -8.58 4.88 -1.75
C GLU A 5 -7.83 5.33 -3.02
N LEU A 6 -7.47 4.38 -3.87
CA LEU A 6 -6.83 4.61 -5.15
C LEU A 6 -7.83 4.34 -6.28
N HIS A 7 -7.77 5.17 -7.31
CA HIS A 7 -8.46 4.89 -8.56
C HIS A 7 -7.97 3.59 -9.20
N GLY A 8 -8.83 2.97 -10.02
CA GLY A 8 -8.50 1.73 -10.71
C GLY A 8 -7.24 1.86 -11.58
N THR A 9 -6.55 0.74 -11.81
CA THR A 9 -5.24 0.72 -12.49
C THR A 9 -5.27 1.20 -13.95
N GLY A 10 -6.44 1.29 -14.58
CA GLY A 10 -6.61 1.93 -15.89
C GLY A 10 -6.28 3.44 -15.90
N GLU A 11 -6.38 4.09 -14.74
CA GLU A 11 -6.01 5.51 -14.57
C GLU A 11 -4.53 5.67 -14.17
N ALA A 12 -3.83 4.57 -13.88
CA ALA A 12 -2.42 4.62 -13.49
C ALA A 12 -1.52 5.08 -14.64
N ARG A 13 -0.46 5.78 -14.28
CA ARG A 13 0.65 6.17 -15.15
C ARG A 13 1.95 5.83 -14.44
N ARG A 14 2.95 5.34 -15.19
CA ARG A 14 4.25 4.94 -14.62
C ARG A 14 5.41 5.59 -15.35
N ILE A 15 6.50 5.78 -14.61
CA ILE A 15 7.82 6.18 -15.11
C ILE A 15 8.77 5.00 -14.84
N PRO A 16 9.58 4.57 -15.82
CA PRO A 16 10.49 3.44 -15.63
C PRO A 16 11.67 3.78 -14.69
N PRO A 17 12.33 2.76 -14.10
CA PRO A 17 13.57 2.95 -13.35
C PRO A 17 14.63 3.65 -14.21
N GLY A 18 15.34 4.61 -13.61
CA GLY A 18 16.32 5.45 -14.34
C GLY A 18 15.71 6.66 -15.07
N GLY A 19 14.38 6.83 -15.01
CA GLY A 19 13.67 7.90 -15.71
C GLY A 19 13.38 7.54 -17.18
N GLY A 20 12.43 8.25 -17.79
CA GLY A 20 12.03 8.01 -19.17
C GLY A 20 10.61 8.43 -19.48
N ALA A 21 10.11 7.95 -20.62
CA ALA A 21 8.75 8.23 -21.07
C ALA A 21 7.71 7.65 -20.09
N VAL A 22 6.64 8.43 -19.86
CA VAL A 22 5.48 7.99 -19.09
C VAL A 22 4.69 6.98 -19.91
N THR A 23 4.32 5.85 -19.30
CA THR A 23 3.43 4.86 -19.92
C THR A 23 2.16 4.66 -19.10
N GLU A 24 1.11 4.15 -19.76
CA GLU A 24 -0.15 3.81 -19.10
C GLU A 24 -0.05 2.48 -18.34
N GLY A 25 -0.85 2.37 -17.29
CA GLY A 25 -0.94 1.17 -16.46
C GLY A 25 -0.09 1.23 -15.18
N PRO A 26 -0.27 0.24 -14.29
CA PRO A 26 0.36 0.21 -12.98
C PRO A 26 1.86 -0.12 -13.07
N PHE A 27 2.56 0.03 -11.94
CA PHE A 27 3.98 -0.27 -11.85
C PHE A 27 4.33 -1.72 -12.22
N ALA A 28 3.49 -2.68 -11.84
CA ALA A 28 3.62 -4.09 -12.18
C ALA A 28 2.26 -4.67 -12.56
N GLU A 29 2.23 -5.52 -13.58
CA GLU A 29 1.07 -6.39 -13.82
C GLU A 29 1.15 -7.55 -12.82
N VAL A 30 0.31 -7.47 -11.80
CA VAL A 30 0.21 -8.45 -10.72
C VAL A 30 -1.21 -8.98 -10.68
N THR A 31 -1.36 -10.21 -10.18
CA THR A 31 -2.68 -10.85 -10.00
C THR A 31 -3.58 -10.03 -9.08
N GLU A 32 -3.01 -9.34 -8.08
CA GLU A 32 -3.74 -8.55 -7.09
C GLU A 32 -3.21 -7.12 -7.07
N GLN A 33 -4.09 -6.14 -7.31
CA GLN A 33 -3.73 -4.72 -7.38
C GLN A 33 -4.04 -4.03 -6.05
N VAL A 34 -3.19 -3.06 -5.66
CA VAL A 34 -3.43 -2.25 -4.46
C VAL A 34 -4.52 -1.21 -4.77
N GLY A 35 -5.68 -1.35 -4.12
CA GLY A 35 -6.82 -0.43 -4.25
C GLY A 35 -6.83 0.73 -3.26
N GLY A 36 -5.95 0.73 -2.26
CA GLY A 36 -5.93 1.73 -1.21
C GLY A 36 -4.93 1.40 -0.10
N PHE A 37 -4.78 2.31 0.85
CA PHE A 37 -3.99 2.06 2.05
C PHE A 37 -4.55 2.81 3.27
N TYR A 38 -4.21 2.31 4.46
CA TYR A 38 -4.42 3.01 5.72
C TYR A 38 -3.07 3.29 6.38
N GLN A 39 -2.91 4.49 6.92
CA GLN A 39 -1.84 4.78 7.87
C GLN A 39 -2.42 4.69 9.28
N VAL A 40 -1.94 3.70 10.03
CA VAL A 40 -2.39 3.43 11.40
C VAL A 40 -1.22 3.64 12.35
N GLN A 41 -1.47 4.38 13.43
CA GLN A 41 -0.54 4.49 14.54
C GLN A 41 -0.95 3.45 15.60
N THR A 42 -0.03 2.58 15.95
CA THR A 42 -0.22 1.56 16.99
C THR A 42 1.10 1.33 17.71
N ASP A 43 1.01 1.03 19.00
CA ASP A 43 2.14 0.56 19.82
C ASP A 43 2.13 -0.98 19.96
N ASP A 44 1.10 -1.64 19.41
CA ASP A 44 0.90 -3.09 19.41
C ASP A 44 0.60 -3.56 17.98
N LEU A 45 1.57 -4.27 17.38
CA LEU A 45 1.42 -4.80 16.02
C LEU A 45 0.51 -6.04 16.01
N ASP A 46 0.54 -6.85 17.07
CA ASP A 46 -0.19 -8.11 17.10
C ASP A 46 -1.70 -7.84 17.22
N ASP A 47 -2.10 -6.88 18.09
CA ASP A 47 -3.49 -6.41 18.19
C ASP A 47 -4.00 -5.79 16.87
N LEU A 48 -3.15 -5.01 16.20
CA LEU A 48 -3.50 -4.47 14.87
C LEU A 48 -3.71 -5.60 13.85
N LEU A 49 -2.88 -6.65 13.89
CA LEU A 49 -3.04 -7.79 12.98
C LEU A 49 -4.34 -8.55 13.26
N GLU A 50 -4.77 -8.69 14.51
CA GLU A 50 -6.09 -9.26 14.85
C GLU A 50 -7.23 -8.43 14.25
N CYS A 51 -7.13 -7.10 14.31
CA CYS A 51 -8.09 -6.20 13.66
C CYS A 51 -8.08 -6.37 12.13
N CYS A 52 -6.89 -6.49 11.52
CA CYS A 52 -6.76 -6.73 10.09
C CYS A 52 -7.40 -8.06 9.65
N GLN A 53 -7.40 -9.11 10.48
CA GLN A 53 -8.09 -10.37 10.14
C GLN A 53 -9.60 -10.17 9.94
N ILE A 54 -10.23 -9.31 10.75
CA ILE A 54 -11.66 -8.99 10.61
C ILE A 54 -11.92 -8.31 9.28
N ILE A 55 -11.08 -7.35 8.89
CA ILE A 55 -11.21 -6.65 7.61
C ILE A 55 -10.92 -7.60 6.44
N ALA A 56 -9.87 -8.41 6.51
CA ALA A 56 -9.52 -9.36 5.45
C ALA A 56 -10.65 -10.39 5.22
N SER A 57 -11.42 -10.74 6.26
CA SER A 57 -12.55 -11.65 6.13
C SER A 57 -13.67 -11.14 5.21
N VAL A 58 -13.71 -9.84 4.90
CA VAL A 58 -14.71 -9.25 4.00
C VAL A 58 -14.33 -9.32 2.51
N GLY A 59 -13.09 -9.68 2.17
CA GLY A 59 -12.74 -10.09 0.80
C GLY A 59 -11.38 -9.64 0.28
N ASP A 60 -10.79 -8.57 0.81
CA ASP A 60 -9.52 -8.02 0.30
C ASP A 60 -8.31 -8.54 1.07
N GLY A 61 -7.21 -8.79 0.35
CA GLY A 61 -5.91 -9.07 0.96
C GLY A 61 -5.33 -7.83 1.65
N ILE A 62 -4.70 -8.03 2.81
CA ILE A 62 -4.08 -6.95 3.59
C ILE A 62 -2.61 -7.26 3.80
N GLU A 63 -1.75 -6.31 3.45
CA GLU A 63 -0.33 -6.31 3.78
C GLU A 63 -0.07 -5.23 4.83
N VAL A 64 0.49 -5.61 5.98
CA VAL A 64 0.88 -4.67 7.05
C VAL A 64 2.39 -4.47 7.02
N ARG A 65 2.82 -3.22 6.84
CA ARG A 65 4.23 -2.82 6.86
C ARG A 65 4.45 -1.63 7.78
N ARG A 66 5.55 -1.66 8.54
CA ARG A 66 6.00 -0.51 9.32
C ARG A 66 6.46 0.61 8.39
N VAL A 67 6.14 1.84 8.75
CA VAL A 67 6.72 3.02 8.11
C VAL A 67 8.14 3.24 8.62
N VAL A 68 9.02 3.72 7.74
CA VAL A 68 10.40 4.08 8.11
C VAL A 68 10.36 5.30 9.03
N GLN A 69 10.93 5.18 10.23
CA GLN A 69 11.06 6.32 11.13
C GLN A 69 12.30 7.16 10.76
N PRO A 70 12.35 8.44 11.17
CA PRO A 70 13.52 9.28 10.92
C PRO A 70 14.85 8.64 11.38
N GLU A 71 14.85 7.92 12.50
CA GLU A 71 16.03 7.21 13.00
C GLU A 71 16.45 6.00 12.17
N ASP A 72 15.54 5.38 11.42
CA ASP A 72 15.81 4.22 10.57
C ASP A 72 16.46 4.61 9.23
N ARG A 73 16.41 5.89 8.86
CA ARG A 73 16.88 6.36 7.55
C ARG A 73 18.41 6.39 7.53
N PRO A 74 19.07 5.66 6.61
CA PRO A 74 20.51 5.78 6.45
C PRO A 74 20.88 7.23 6.06
N SER A 75 21.87 7.78 6.75
CA SER A 75 22.43 9.12 6.49
C SER A 75 23.14 9.19 5.14
#